data_AF-A0A1E8F1E1-F1
#
_entry.id   AF-A0A1E8F1E1-F1
#
_cell.length_a   1.000
_cell.length_b   1.000
_cell.length_c   1.000
_cell.angle_alpha   90.00
_cell.angle_beta   90.00
_cell.angle_gamma   90.00
#
_symmetry.space_group_name_H-M   'P 1'
#
loop_
_entity.id
_entity.type
_entity.pdbx_description
1 polymer ?
#
loop_
_entity_poly.entity_id
_entity_poly.type
_entity_poly.pdbx_seq_one_letter_code
_entity_poly.pdbx_strand_id
1 'polypeptide(L)'
;MSYYIDVFSDSINKYGEELCGDNVEIVSTEKGVIVVLADGLGSGVKANILATMTTKIAATMMKNGATIYETVDTIVHTLPVCSVRKLAYSTFTIVEINRDGTVYIAEYDNPPYFLINKNKDVKIERYTSIARDKVVLESKFKLEADDYLVLVSDGIVHAGIEGLLRLGWQWNNVNLFLNFLSKKEPCAKCLVSDTLNICKKLYSNKPGDDSTIVAIKIKECKYINIFTGPPKDKNKDKFAVEEFMKANGKKIVCGGTTAKIVERELNGKLEIDLSTLTEDIPPIGKMEGIDLVTEGVLTLSKVIDNLKKYIKYSSYNKKEKLDWYFKTDAASILTKNLINECTHLNLFVGKAVNPAHQNPNLSVDLSVKLNLIDELIVLMKKLRKIVTITYFD
;
A
#
# COMPACT_ATOMS: atom_id res chain seq x y z
N MET A 1 1.35 -18.22 11.75
CA MET A 1 1.26 -16.75 11.85
C MET A 1 0.98 -16.23 10.45
N SER A 2 0.00 -15.34 10.27
CA SER A 2 -0.32 -14.74 8.97
C SER A 2 0.11 -13.29 8.98
N TYR A 3 0.95 -12.89 8.04
CA TYR A 3 1.40 -11.53 7.84
C TYR A 3 0.52 -10.79 6.82
N TYR A 4 0.51 -9.47 6.93
CA TYR A 4 0.07 -8.56 5.90
C TYR A 4 1.26 -8.17 5.02
N ILE A 5 1.09 -8.28 3.70
CA ILE A 5 2.13 -8.01 2.70
C ILE A 5 1.87 -6.60 2.13
N ASP A 6 2.60 -5.61 2.62
CA ASP A 6 2.49 -4.20 2.18
C ASP A 6 3.34 -4.00 0.93
N VAL A 7 2.71 -3.90 -0.24
CA VAL A 7 3.41 -3.75 -1.54
C VAL A 7 3.08 -2.42 -2.19
N PHE A 8 4.12 -1.70 -2.60
CA PHE A 8 4.00 -0.49 -3.40
C PHE A 8 5.07 -0.44 -4.48
N SER A 9 4.72 0.10 -5.64
CA SER A 9 5.62 0.33 -6.77
C SER A 9 5.36 1.71 -7.37
N ASP A 10 6.40 2.33 -7.89
CA ASP A 10 6.31 3.58 -8.65
C ASP A 10 7.52 3.69 -9.59
N SER A 11 7.38 4.52 -10.62
CA SER A 11 8.34 4.61 -11.72
C SER A 11 8.58 6.07 -12.13
N ILE A 12 9.72 6.30 -12.75
CA ILE A 12 10.05 7.58 -13.40
C ILE A 12 10.44 7.29 -14.84
N ASN A 13 9.82 8.02 -15.77
CA ASN A 13 10.11 7.86 -17.17
C ASN A 13 11.45 8.51 -17.50
N LYS A 14 12.15 7.92 -18.46
CA LYS A 14 13.27 8.56 -19.15
C LYS A 14 12.87 9.94 -19.69
N TYR A 15 13.77 10.90 -19.58
CA TYR A 15 13.54 12.25 -20.10
C TYR A 15 13.32 12.24 -21.61
N GLY A 16 12.19 12.81 -22.04
CA GLY A 16 11.79 12.86 -23.45
C GLY A 16 10.86 11.73 -23.88
N GLU A 17 10.66 10.70 -23.04
CA GLU A 17 9.74 9.60 -23.32
C GLU A 17 8.38 9.82 -22.64
N GLU A 18 7.29 9.51 -23.36
CA GLU A 18 5.93 9.63 -22.83
C GLU A 18 5.54 8.43 -21.94
N LEU A 19 6.11 7.25 -22.22
CA LEU A 19 5.83 5.99 -21.51
C LEU A 19 7.10 5.42 -20.90
N CYS A 20 6.97 4.84 -19.72
CA CYS A 20 8.04 4.10 -19.06
C CYS A 20 8.26 2.76 -19.75
N GLY A 21 9.51 2.45 -20.10
CA GLY A 21 9.93 1.15 -20.62
C GLY A 21 9.78 0.00 -19.64
N ASP A 22 9.70 0.30 -18.35
CA ASP A 22 9.46 -0.67 -17.28
C ASP A 22 7.95 -0.88 -17.04
N ASN A 23 7.59 -2.04 -16.49
CA ASN A 23 6.26 -2.29 -15.95
C ASN A 23 6.31 -3.11 -14.67
N VAL A 24 5.33 -2.88 -13.78
CA VAL A 24 5.11 -3.68 -12.58
C VAL A 24 3.68 -4.19 -12.55
N GLU A 25 3.52 -5.50 -12.37
CA GLU A 25 2.21 -6.12 -12.13
C GLU A 25 2.19 -6.68 -10.71
N ILE A 26 1.12 -6.38 -9.95
CA ILE A 26 0.94 -6.90 -8.60
C ILE A 26 -0.43 -7.55 -8.47
N VAL A 27 -0.44 -8.85 -8.21
CA VAL A 27 -1.64 -9.68 -8.15
C VAL A 27 -1.80 -10.27 -6.76
N SER A 28 -2.90 -9.96 -6.09
CA SER A 28 -3.28 -10.62 -4.84
C SER A 28 -3.84 -12.02 -5.12
N THR A 29 -3.43 -13.01 -4.33
CA THR A 29 -3.94 -14.38 -4.37
C THR A 29 -4.57 -14.76 -3.03
N GLU A 30 -5.22 -15.92 -2.98
CA GLU A 30 -5.73 -16.47 -1.72
C GLU A 30 -4.60 -16.80 -0.73
N LYS A 31 -3.41 -17.15 -1.23
CA LYS A 31 -2.25 -17.53 -0.40
C LYS A 31 -1.35 -16.35 -0.03
N GLY A 32 -1.36 -15.28 -0.83
CA GLY A 32 -0.52 -14.10 -0.61
C GLY A 32 -0.53 -13.12 -1.79
N VAL A 33 0.65 -12.78 -2.32
CA VAL A 33 0.81 -11.77 -3.38
C VAL A 33 1.89 -12.21 -4.36
N ILE A 34 1.63 -12.01 -5.66
CA ILE A 34 2.61 -12.14 -6.75
C ILE A 34 2.97 -10.73 -7.23
N VAL A 35 4.26 -10.46 -7.36
CA VAL A 35 4.82 -9.21 -7.86
C VAL A 35 5.72 -9.54 -9.04
N VAL A 36 5.53 -8.86 -10.16
CA VAL A 36 6.43 -8.98 -11.32
C VAL A 36 6.92 -7.60 -11.71
N LEU A 37 8.22 -7.40 -11.74
CA LEU A 37 8.88 -6.23 -12.34
C LEU A 37 9.53 -6.69 -13.64
N ALA A 38 9.27 -6.01 -14.74
CA ALA A 38 9.98 -6.23 -16.00
C ALA A 38 10.49 -4.91 -16.56
N ASP A 39 11.66 -4.96 -17.17
CA ASP A 39 12.23 -3.88 -17.96
C ASP A 39 12.30 -4.36 -19.43
N GLY A 40 11.69 -3.55 -20.30
CA GLY A 40 11.61 -3.83 -21.72
C GLY A 40 12.81 -3.23 -22.44
N LEU A 41 13.41 -3.98 -23.35
CA LEU A 41 14.63 -3.56 -24.05
C LEU A 41 14.53 -2.14 -24.67
N GLY A 42 15.18 -1.15 -24.05
CA GLY A 42 15.20 0.25 -24.50
C GLY A 42 14.35 1.16 -23.63
N SER A 43 13.67 2.14 -24.22
CA SER A 43 12.76 3.05 -23.50
C SER A 43 11.55 3.39 -24.37
N GLY A 44 10.53 4.01 -23.79
CA GLY A 44 9.36 4.47 -24.53
C GLY A 44 8.39 3.36 -24.92
N VAL A 45 7.59 3.61 -25.96
CA VAL A 45 6.44 2.76 -26.34
C VAL A 45 6.83 1.29 -26.59
N LYS A 46 7.95 1.04 -27.27
CA LYS A 46 8.36 -0.34 -27.61
C LYS A 46 8.78 -1.13 -26.38
N ALA A 47 9.56 -0.51 -25.49
CA ALA A 47 9.97 -1.11 -24.23
C ALA A 47 8.75 -1.37 -23.34
N ASN A 48 7.84 -0.39 -23.24
CA ASN A 48 6.62 -0.51 -22.45
C ASN A 48 5.75 -1.70 -22.87
N ILE A 49 5.59 -1.94 -24.19
CA ILE A 49 4.83 -3.10 -24.70
C ILE A 49 5.50 -4.41 -24.26
N LEU A 50 6.82 -4.52 -24.40
CA LEU A 50 7.57 -5.71 -24.00
C LEU A 50 7.43 -5.97 -22.50
N ALA A 51 7.69 -4.97 -21.65
CA ALA A 51 7.56 -5.10 -20.20
C ALA A 51 6.13 -5.42 -19.76
N THR A 52 5.12 -4.80 -20.39
CA THR A 52 3.71 -5.06 -20.10
C THR A 52 3.31 -6.49 -20.46
N MET A 53 3.72 -6.99 -21.63
CA MET A 53 3.45 -8.38 -22.01
C MET A 53 4.13 -9.36 -21.06
N THR A 54 5.42 -9.15 -20.75
CA THR A 54 6.20 -9.98 -19.82
C THR A 54 5.51 -10.06 -18.45
N THR A 55 5.20 -8.91 -17.85
CA THR A 55 4.56 -8.85 -16.52
C THR A 55 3.17 -9.48 -16.50
N LYS A 56 2.33 -9.23 -17.51
CA LYS A 56 0.97 -9.79 -17.59
C LYS A 56 0.97 -11.30 -17.78
N ILE A 57 1.83 -11.82 -18.66
CA ILE A 57 1.98 -13.26 -18.88
C ILE A 57 2.47 -13.91 -17.59
N ALA A 58 3.57 -13.41 -17.02
CA ALA A 58 4.16 -13.95 -15.80
C ALA A 58 3.18 -13.98 -14.63
N ALA A 59 2.53 -12.85 -14.35
CA ALA A 59 1.60 -12.76 -13.22
C ALA A 59 0.38 -13.68 -13.40
N THR A 60 -0.14 -13.81 -14.63
CA THR A 60 -1.29 -14.67 -14.92
C THR A 60 -0.93 -16.15 -14.80
N MET A 61 0.21 -16.55 -15.35
CA MET A 61 0.66 -17.94 -15.32
C MET A 61 0.99 -18.40 -13.90
N MET A 62 1.75 -17.59 -13.16
CA MET A 62 2.09 -17.88 -11.77
C MET A 62 0.84 -17.94 -10.88
N LYS A 63 -0.13 -17.04 -11.07
CA LYS A 63 -1.41 -17.06 -10.35
C LYS A 63 -2.18 -18.37 -10.56
N ASN A 64 -2.08 -18.96 -11.76
CA ASN A 64 -2.74 -20.21 -12.11
C ASN A 64 -1.89 -21.46 -11.81
N GLY A 65 -0.76 -21.31 -11.11
CA GLY A 65 0.07 -22.43 -10.66
C GLY A 65 1.00 -23.01 -11.72
N ALA A 66 1.27 -22.29 -12.81
CA ALA A 66 2.30 -22.68 -13.78
C ALA A 66 3.69 -22.65 -13.15
N THR A 67 4.58 -23.49 -13.66
CA THR A 67 5.99 -23.48 -13.26
C THR A 67 6.72 -22.27 -13.84
N ILE A 68 7.88 -21.93 -13.26
CA ILE A 68 8.75 -20.89 -13.83
C ILE A 68 9.21 -21.25 -15.25
N TYR A 69 9.48 -22.53 -15.52
CA TYR A 69 9.85 -22.99 -16.85
C TYR A 69 8.76 -22.69 -17.89
N GLU A 70 7.51 -23.12 -17.63
CA GLU A 70 6.38 -22.86 -18.53
C GLU A 70 6.11 -21.35 -18.69
N THR A 71 6.30 -20.59 -17.62
CA THR A 71 6.12 -19.13 -17.61
C THR A 71 7.14 -18.46 -18.53
N VAL A 72 8.43 -18.75 -18.34
CA VAL A 72 9.50 -18.20 -19.18
C VAL A 72 9.37 -18.66 -20.62
N ASP A 73 9.01 -19.93 -20.83
CA ASP A 73 8.75 -20.47 -22.15
C ASP A 73 7.70 -19.66 -22.91
N THR A 74 6.56 -19.41 -22.26
CA THR A 74 5.45 -18.67 -22.85
C THR A 74 5.84 -17.22 -23.16
N ILE A 75 6.57 -16.56 -22.27
CA ILE A 75 7.07 -15.19 -22.49
C ILE A 75 7.92 -15.14 -23.75
N VAL A 76 8.90 -16.04 -23.89
CA VAL A 76 9.81 -16.08 -25.03
C VAL A 76 9.07 -16.29 -26.36
N HIS A 77 8.02 -17.12 -26.40
CA HIS A 77 7.24 -17.35 -27.64
C HIS A 77 6.29 -16.21 -27.98
N THR A 78 5.86 -15.44 -26.97
CA THR A 78 4.82 -14.43 -27.16
C THR A 78 5.41 -13.04 -27.43
N LEU A 79 6.62 -12.75 -26.95
CA LEU A 79 7.21 -11.43 -27.09
C LEU A 79 7.51 -11.09 -28.57
N PRO A 80 7.10 -9.90 -29.05
CA PRO A 80 7.38 -9.47 -30.41
C PRO A 80 8.87 -9.18 -30.61
N VAL A 81 9.41 -9.61 -31.75
CA VAL A 81 10.80 -9.32 -32.13
C VAL A 81 10.94 -7.84 -32.50
N CYS A 82 11.81 -7.11 -31.80
CA CYS A 82 12.09 -5.71 -32.11
C CYS A 82 12.63 -5.58 -33.54
N SER A 83 11.99 -4.75 -34.38
CA SER A 83 12.37 -4.59 -35.79
C SER A 83 13.77 -4.02 -36.00
N VAL A 84 14.26 -3.22 -35.04
CA VAL A 84 15.58 -2.56 -35.05
C VAL A 84 16.66 -3.47 -34.47
N ARG A 85 16.46 -3.96 -33.25
CA ARG A 85 17.45 -4.77 -32.52
C ARG A 85 17.40 -6.25 -32.87
N LYS A 86 16.37 -6.69 -33.63
CA LYS A 86 16.10 -8.08 -34.02
C LYS A 86 16.02 -9.06 -32.84
N LEU A 87 15.65 -8.56 -31.66
CA LEU A 87 15.53 -9.31 -30.42
C LEU A 87 14.17 -9.04 -29.76
N ALA A 88 13.50 -10.10 -29.32
CA ALA A 88 12.38 -10.04 -28.39
C ALA A 88 12.96 -10.28 -26.98
N TYR A 89 13.13 -9.22 -26.20
CA TYR A 89 13.85 -9.30 -24.93
C TYR A 89 13.26 -8.34 -23.90
N SER A 90 13.04 -8.87 -22.70
CA SER A 90 12.63 -8.12 -21.52
C SER A 90 13.18 -8.88 -20.32
N THR A 91 13.87 -8.17 -19.45
CA THR A 91 14.31 -8.70 -18.16
C THR A 91 13.09 -8.82 -17.24
N PHE A 92 13.18 -9.66 -16.21
CA PHE A 92 12.14 -9.69 -15.19
C PHE A 92 12.64 -10.19 -13.83
N THR A 93 11.89 -9.80 -12.81
CA THR A 93 11.94 -10.40 -11.48
C THR A 93 10.53 -10.76 -11.07
N ILE A 94 10.28 -12.05 -10.82
CA ILE A 94 9.01 -12.59 -10.33
C ILE A 94 9.20 -12.91 -8.85
N VAL A 95 8.28 -12.43 -8.01
CA VAL A 95 8.26 -12.69 -6.58
C VAL A 95 6.89 -13.22 -6.20
N GLU A 96 6.83 -14.40 -5.59
CA GLU A 96 5.63 -14.94 -4.96
C GLU A 96 5.86 -14.98 -3.45
N ILE A 97 5.00 -14.30 -2.69
CA ILE A 97 5.06 -14.23 -1.23
C ILE A 97 3.75 -14.77 -0.66
N ASN A 98 3.87 -15.78 0.18
CA ASN A 98 2.76 -16.32 0.95
C ASN A 98 2.58 -15.56 2.27
N ARG A 99 1.37 -15.57 2.81
CA ARG A 99 1.07 -14.89 4.09
C ARG A 99 1.82 -15.48 5.29
N ASP A 100 2.39 -16.67 5.20
CA ASP A 100 3.25 -17.24 6.23
C ASP A 100 4.69 -16.67 6.21
N GLY A 101 5.00 -15.79 5.26
CA GLY A 101 6.31 -15.18 5.04
C GLY A 101 7.19 -15.96 4.07
N THR A 102 6.75 -17.10 3.55
CA THR A 102 7.52 -17.88 2.56
C THR A 102 7.59 -17.13 1.24
N VAL A 103 8.79 -16.99 0.69
CA VAL A 103 9.07 -16.25 -0.54
C VAL A 103 9.74 -17.17 -1.56
N TYR A 104 9.26 -17.08 -2.79
CA TYR A 104 9.91 -17.59 -3.98
C TYR A 104 10.23 -16.43 -4.92
N ILE A 105 11.47 -16.36 -5.41
CA ILE A 105 11.92 -15.33 -6.35
C ILE A 105 12.58 -16.00 -7.55
N ALA A 106 12.28 -15.51 -8.75
CA ALA A 106 12.96 -15.84 -9.99
C ALA A 106 13.42 -14.55 -10.69
N GLU A 107 14.72 -14.45 -10.98
CA GLU A 107 15.38 -13.30 -11.59
C GLU A 107 15.93 -13.69 -12.97
N TYR A 108 15.62 -12.90 -13.98
CA TYR A 108 16.19 -13.00 -15.33
C TYR A 108 16.70 -11.63 -15.75
N ASP A 109 18.02 -11.47 -15.76
CA ASP A 109 18.80 -10.30 -16.20
C ASP A 109 18.49 -8.94 -15.52
N ASN A 110 17.47 -8.86 -14.65
CA ASN A 110 17.24 -7.70 -13.80
C ASN A 110 18.33 -7.56 -12.72
N PRO A 111 18.53 -6.34 -12.17
CA PRO A 111 19.37 -6.15 -11.00
C PRO A 111 18.95 -7.04 -9.83
N PRO A 112 19.91 -7.56 -9.04
CA PRO A 112 19.60 -8.37 -7.87
C PRO A 112 18.72 -7.62 -6.86
N TYR A 113 17.74 -8.31 -6.27
CA TYR A 113 16.92 -7.73 -5.20
C TYR A 113 17.74 -7.32 -3.96
N PHE A 114 17.22 -6.33 -3.23
CA PHE A 114 17.72 -5.98 -1.90
C PHE A 114 16.84 -6.63 -0.83
N LEU A 115 17.48 -7.34 0.10
CA LEU A 115 16.85 -7.81 1.33
C LEU A 115 17.32 -6.94 2.49
N ILE A 116 16.38 -6.35 3.22
CA ILE A 116 16.66 -5.57 4.41
C ILE A 116 15.92 -6.24 5.55
N ASN A 117 16.67 -7.00 6.33
CA ASN A 117 16.18 -7.71 7.50
C ASN A 117 16.89 -7.20 8.76
N LYS A 118 16.33 -7.50 9.94
CA LYS A 118 17.02 -7.20 11.20
C LYS A 118 18.34 -7.99 11.34
N ASN A 119 18.45 -9.15 10.68
CA ASN A 119 19.61 -10.05 10.70
C ASN A 119 20.44 -9.95 9.42
N LYS A 120 21.33 -8.95 9.37
CA LYS A 120 22.12 -8.53 8.19
C LYS A 120 22.90 -9.62 7.43
N ASP A 121 23.09 -10.81 8.00
CA ASP A 121 24.03 -11.83 7.51
C ASP A 121 23.38 -13.13 7.01
N VAL A 122 22.06 -13.15 6.75
CA VAL A 122 21.42 -14.34 6.18
C VAL A 122 21.80 -14.47 4.69
N LYS A 123 22.76 -15.36 4.41
CA LYS A 123 23.09 -15.74 3.04
C LYS A 123 21.93 -16.57 2.46
N ILE A 124 21.23 -16.02 1.48
CA ILE A 124 20.19 -16.75 0.76
C ILE A 124 20.84 -17.68 -0.25
N GLU A 125 20.50 -18.96 -0.17
CA GLU A 125 20.88 -19.93 -1.20
C GLU A 125 20.13 -19.61 -2.50
N ARG A 126 20.91 -19.53 -3.58
CA ARG A 126 20.39 -19.32 -4.92
C ARG A 126 20.76 -20.51 -5.78
N TYR A 127 19.83 -20.93 -6.63
CA TYR A 127 20.06 -21.99 -7.59
C TYR A 127 19.71 -21.48 -8.98
N THR A 128 20.36 -22.06 -9.99
CA THR A 128 20.17 -21.67 -11.37
C THR A 128 19.33 -22.73 -12.08
N SER A 129 18.29 -22.30 -12.76
CA SER A 129 17.54 -23.13 -13.69
C SER A 129 17.73 -22.62 -15.11
N ILE A 130 17.58 -23.54 -16.07
CA ILE A 130 17.63 -23.21 -17.48
C ILE A 130 16.24 -23.41 -18.04
N ALA A 131 15.61 -22.31 -18.46
CA ALA A 131 14.38 -22.34 -19.23
C ALA A 131 14.74 -22.12 -20.70
N ARG A 132 14.83 -23.23 -21.45
CA ARG A 132 15.38 -23.30 -22.82
C ARG A 132 16.84 -22.87 -22.93
N ASP A 133 17.08 -21.59 -23.22
CA ASP A 133 18.38 -20.95 -23.37
C ASP A 133 18.58 -19.82 -22.34
N LYS A 134 17.57 -19.54 -21.50
CA LYS A 134 17.61 -18.47 -20.51
C LYS A 134 18.04 -19.04 -19.16
N VAL A 135 19.03 -18.37 -18.57
CA VAL A 135 19.54 -18.67 -17.23
C VAL A 135 18.71 -17.87 -16.23
N VAL A 136 17.91 -18.57 -15.43
CA VAL A 136 17.07 -17.95 -14.40
C VAL A 136 17.68 -18.25 -13.04
N LEU A 137 17.83 -17.20 -12.23
CA LEU A 137 18.30 -17.32 -10.86
C LEU A 137 17.11 -17.40 -9.92
N GLU A 138 16.99 -18.51 -9.21
CA GLU A 138 15.90 -18.75 -8.28
C GLU A 138 16.38 -18.75 -6.84
N SER A 139 15.52 -18.31 -5.93
CA SER A 139 15.76 -18.40 -4.50
C SER A 139 14.47 -18.63 -3.73
N LYS A 140 14.60 -19.34 -2.60
CA LYS A 140 13.51 -19.60 -1.67
C LYS A 140 13.98 -19.31 -0.26
N PHE A 141 13.24 -18.48 0.46
CA PHE A 141 13.56 -18.10 1.82
C PHE A 141 12.30 -17.63 2.54
N LYS A 142 12.45 -17.24 3.81
CA LYS A 142 11.35 -16.77 4.63
C LYS A 142 11.65 -15.35 5.12
N LEU A 143 10.64 -14.48 5.03
CA LEU A 143 10.65 -13.15 5.59
C LEU A 143 9.92 -13.12 6.93
N GLU A 144 10.39 -12.26 7.83
CA GLU A 144 9.78 -12.02 9.13
C GLU A 144 9.16 -10.61 9.21
N ALA A 145 8.44 -10.33 10.30
CA ALA A 145 7.86 -9.01 10.52
C ALA A 145 8.92 -7.91 10.51
N ASP A 146 8.58 -6.80 9.85
CA ASP A 146 9.42 -5.63 9.56
C ASP A 146 10.50 -5.81 8.48
N ASP A 147 10.66 -7.01 7.90
CA ASP A 147 11.57 -7.18 6.78
C ASP A 147 11.06 -6.47 5.52
N TYR A 148 11.99 -5.95 4.73
CA TYR A 148 11.74 -5.42 3.40
C TYR A 148 12.44 -6.25 2.32
N LEU A 149 11.70 -6.53 1.26
CA LEU A 149 12.23 -6.98 -0.02
C LEU A 149 12.01 -5.87 -1.04
N VAL A 150 13.08 -5.43 -1.69
CA VAL A 150 13.05 -4.32 -2.66
C VAL A 150 13.60 -4.76 -4.00
N LEU A 151 12.83 -4.52 -5.05
CA LEU A 151 13.19 -4.77 -6.45
C LEU A 151 13.43 -3.43 -7.14
N VAL A 152 14.39 -3.38 -8.06
CA VAL A 152 14.67 -2.17 -8.85
C VAL A 152 14.96 -2.54 -10.30
N SER A 153 14.64 -1.65 -11.24
CA SER A 153 15.24 -1.67 -12.58
C SER A 153 16.64 -1.05 -12.52
N ASP A 154 17.40 -1.24 -13.59
CA ASP A 154 18.78 -0.78 -13.69
C ASP A 154 18.88 0.75 -13.64
N GLY A 155 17.87 1.49 -14.10
CA GLY A 155 17.81 2.95 -14.00
C GLY A 155 17.98 3.48 -12.56
N ILE A 156 17.56 2.73 -11.53
CA ILE A 156 17.85 3.14 -10.14
C ILE A 156 19.34 2.98 -9.82
N VAL A 157 19.94 1.86 -10.21
CA VAL A 157 21.36 1.56 -9.95
C VAL A 157 22.26 2.50 -10.76
N HIS A 158 21.82 2.86 -11.96
CA HIS A 158 22.50 3.76 -12.89
C HIS A 158 22.15 5.23 -12.69
N ALA A 159 21.39 5.56 -11.64
CA ALA A 159 20.96 6.94 -11.40
C ALA A 159 22.14 7.91 -11.28
N GLY A 160 22.11 8.97 -12.08
CA GLY A 160 23.15 9.98 -12.12
C GLY A 160 24.27 9.75 -13.15
N ILE A 161 24.27 8.64 -13.90
CA ILE A 161 25.07 8.51 -15.13
C ILE A 161 24.70 9.66 -16.08
N GLU A 162 25.70 10.24 -16.75
CA GLU A 162 25.60 11.48 -17.55
C GLU A 162 25.22 12.75 -16.76
N GLY A 163 25.05 12.64 -15.44
CA GLY A 163 24.73 13.74 -14.53
C GLY A 163 25.74 13.87 -13.40
N LEU A 164 25.24 13.78 -12.15
CA LEU A 164 26.03 14.04 -10.94
C LEU A 164 27.03 12.92 -10.60
N LEU A 165 26.78 11.68 -11.04
CA LEU A 165 27.57 10.51 -10.66
C LEU A 165 28.10 9.78 -11.89
N ARG A 166 29.41 9.87 -12.13
CA ARG A 166 30.05 9.25 -13.31
C ARG A 166 29.86 7.73 -13.42
N LEU A 167 29.68 7.03 -12.29
CA LEU A 167 29.50 5.58 -12.22
C LEU A 167 28.07 5.17 -11.83
N GLY A 168 27.12 6.11 -11.89
CA GLY A 168 25.76 5.91 -11.38
C GLY A 168 25.70 5.83 -9.86
N TRP A 169 24.53 5.49 -9.34
CA TRP A 169 24.30 5.37 -7.90
C TRP A 169 25.05 4.16 -7.34
N GLN A 170 25.16 3.07 -8.11
CA GLN A 170 25.79 1.80 -7.74
C GLN A 170 25.01 1.02 -6.68
N TRP A 171 24.97 -0.30 -6.85
CA TRP A 171 24.18 -1.21 -6.02
C TRP A 171 24.48 -1.05 -4.52
N ASN A 172 25.76 -0.93 -4.14
CA ASN A 172 26.16 -0.78 -2.74
C ASN A 172 25.61 0.49 -2.09
N ASN A 173 25.60 1.63 -2.80
CA ASN A 173 25.11 2.89 -2.24
C ASN A 173 23.58 2.89 -2.17
N VAL A 174 22.90 2.27 -3.15
CA VAL A 174 21.45 2.03 -3.08
C VAL A 174 21.13 1.18 -1.86
N ASN A 175 21.86 0.08 -1.64
CA ASN A 175 21.67 -0.79 -0.48
C ASN A 175 21.84 -0.03 0.85
N LEU A 176 22.89 0.78 0.99
CA LEU A 176 23.13 1.60 2.18
C LEU A 176 21.99 2.59 2.42
N PHE A 177 21.51 3.24 1.36
CA PHE A 177 20.42 4.20 1.44
C PHE A 177 19.10 3.54 1.84
N LEU A 178 18.76 2.41 1.21
CA LEU A 178 17.56 1.64 1.55
C LEU A 178 17.61 1.13 3.00
N ASN A 179 18.76 0.64 3.46
CA ASN A 179 18.96 0.24 4.86
C ASN A 179 18.72 1.41 5.83
N PHE A 180 19.15 2.62 5.48
CA PHE A 180 18.90 3.81 6.29
C PHE A 180 17.41 4.18 6.31
N LEU A 181 16.74 4.18 5.16
CA LEU A 181 15.32 4.51 5.05
C LEU A 181 14.43 3.48 5.76
N SER A 182 14.74 2.19 5.66
CA SER A 182 13.93 1.12 6.27
C SER A 182 13.72 1.29 7.78
N LYS A 183 14.66 1.95 8.48
CA LYS A 183 14.60 2.23 9.92
C LYS A 183 13.70 3.40 10.26
N LYS A 184 13.42 4.29 9.30
CA LYS A 184 12.64 5.52 9.48
C LYS A 184 11.24 5.39 8.91
N GLU A 185 11.12 4.73 7.77
CA GLU A 185 9.89 4.70 7.00
C GLU A 185 8.93 3.60 7.47
N PRO A 186 7.66 3.93 7.78
CA PRO A 186 6.72 2.96 8.33
C PRO A 186 6.11 2.04 7.26
N CYS A 187 6.20 2.41 5.98
CA CYS A 187 5.43 1.81 4.90
C CYS A 187 6.22 1.59 3.60
N ALA A 188 5.76 0.67 2.75
CA ALA A 188 6.39 0.41 1.44
C ALA A 188 6.33 1.64 0.52
N LYS A 189 5.17 2.33 0.48
CA LYS A 189 5.00 3.57 -0.30
C LYS A 189 6.02 4.65 0.07
N CYS A 190 6.28 4.78 1.36
CA CYS A 190 7.15 5.80 1.92
C CYS A 190 8.60 5.59 1.43
N LEU A 191 9.10 4.35 1.57
CA LEU A 191 10.43 3.95 1.08
C LEU A 191 10.61 4.14 -0.44
N VAL A 192 9.60 3.75 -1.23
CA VAL A 192 9.61 3.94 -2.69
C VAL A 192 9.66 5.43 -3.05
N SER A 193 8.78 6.22 -2.45
CA SER A 193 8.62 7.65 -2.76
C SER A 193 9.88 8.44 -2.45
N ASP A 194 10.58 8.12 -1.36
CA ASP A 194 11.84 8.78 -0.99
C ASP A 194 13.02 8.31 -1.85
N THR A 195 13.08 7.02 -2.19
CA THR A 195 14.13 6.48 -3.07
C THR A 195 14.05 7.10 -4.46
N LEU A 196 12.86 7.19 -5.05
CA LEU A 196 12.69 7.82 -6.35
C LEU A 196 12.94 9.34 -6.33
N ASN A 197 12.65 10.01 -5.21
CA ASN A 197 12.99 11.41 -5.04
C ASN A 197 14.52 11.65 -5.06
N ILE A 198 15.30 10.77 -4.43
CA ILE A 198 16.77 10.82 -4.54
C ILE A 198 17.21 10.47 -5.96
N CYS A 199 16.65 9.42 -6.57
CA CYS A 199 16.96 9.04 -7.95
C CYS A 199 16.77 10.21 -8.93
N LYS A 200 15.64 10.92 -8.86
CA LYS A 200 15.39 12.13 -9.67
C LYS A 200 16.41 13.23 -9.44
N LYS A 201 16.83 13.45 -8.19
CA LYS A 201 17.87 14.45 -7.88
C LYS A 201 19.21 14.06 -8.47
N LEU A 202 19.59 12.78 -8.41
CA LEU A 202 20.81 12.28 -9.04
C LEU A 202 20.80 12.51 -10.55
N TYR A 203 19.64 12.33 -11.17
CA TYR A 203 19.38 12.66 -12.58
C TYR A 203 19.18 14.16 -12.87
N SER A 204 19.33 15.06 -11.89
CA SER A 204 19.06 16.49 -12.07
C SER A 204 17.67 16.80 -12.68
N ASN A 205 16.66 16.00 -12.30
CA ASN A 205 15.29 16.01 -12.83
C ASN A 205 15.15 15.70 -14.33
N LYS A 206 16.19 15.13 -14.95
CA LYS A 206 16.16 14.61 -16.33
C LYS A 206 16.64 13.16 -16.32
N PRO A 207 15.76 12.19 -15.97
CA PRO A 207 16.13 10.78 -15.92
C PRO A 207 16.78 10.32 -17.22
N GLY A 208 17.99 9.76 -17.14
CA GLY A 208 18.70 9.22 -18.30
C GLY A 208 18.14 7.87 -18.76
N ASP A 209 17.42 7.19 -17.87
CA ASP A 209 16.74 5.93 -18.13
C ASP A 209 15.40 5.87 -17.40
N ASP A 210 14.58 4.89 -17.80
CA ASP A 210 13.42 4.48 -17.03
C ASP A 210 13.88 3.91 -15.69
N SER A 211 13.27 4.35 -14.58
CA SER A 211 13.67 3.87 -13.25
C SER A 211 12.47 3.50 -12.40
N THR A 212 12.42 2.24 -12.02
CA THR A 212 11.31 1.63 -11.31
C THR A 212 11.79 0.96 -10.05
N ILE A 213 11.01 1.07 -8.98
CA ILE A 213 11.26 0.40 -7.71
C ILE A 213 9.96 -0.23 -7.20
N VAL A 214 10.09 -1.40 -6.61
CA VAL A 214 9.02 -2.08 -5.88
C VAL A 214 9.51 -2.36 -4.47
N ALA A 215 8.75 -1.96 -3.46
CA ALA A 215 9.01 -2.32 -2.07
C ALA A 215 7.91 -3.22 -1.55
N ILE A 216 8.32 -4.28 -0.85
CA ILE A 216 7.45 -5.24 -0.19
C ILE A 216 7.87 -5.28 1.27
N LYS A 217 6.97 -4.89 2.18
CA LYS A 217 7.20 -4.96 3.64
C LYS A 217 6.29 -5.99 4.27
N ILE A 218 6.86 -6.89 5.06
CA ILE A 218 6.08 -7.84 5.86
C ILE A 218 5.67 -7.16 7.16
N LYS A 219 4.36 -7.13 7.42
CA LYS A 219 3.78 -6.52 8.62
C LYS A 219 2.96 -7.53 9.40
N GLU A 220 2.93 -7.38 10.71
CA GLU A 220 1.90 -8.02 11.52
C GLU A 220 0.51 -7.46 11.18
N CYS A 221 -0.50 -8.32 11.25
CA CYS A 221 -1.88 -7.91 11.06
C CYS A 221 -2.35 -7.03 12.23
N LYS A 222 -2.47 -5.73 11.96
CA LYS A 222 -3.06 -4.74 12.86
C LYS A 222 -4.46 -4.37 12.41
N TYR A 223 -5.43 -4.54 13.31
CA TYR A 223 -6.85 -4.32 13.08
C TYR A 223 -7.28 -2.96 13.64
N ILE A 224 -8.08 -2.23 12.87
CA ILE A 224 -8.78 -1.03 13.31
C ILE A 224 -10.27 -1.26 13.11
N ASN A 225 -11.05 -1.07 14.17
CA ASN A 225 -12.49 -1.21 14.18
C ASN A 225 -13.11 0.18 14.32
N ILE A 226 -13.94 0.59 13.37
CA ILE A 226 -14.68 1.86 13.44
C ILE A 226 -16.16 1.56 13.60
N PHE A 227 -16.74 2.00 14.72
CA PHE A 227 -18.19 1.96 14.92
C PHE A 227 -18.80 3.33 14.63
N THR A 228 -19.67 3.40 13.62
CA THR A 228 -20.33 4.62 13.19
C THR A 228 -21.83 4.44 12.97
N GLY A 229 -22.61 5.37 13.52
CA GLY A 229 -24.07 5.33 13.51
C GLY A 229 -24.68 4.31 14.49
N PRO A 230 -25.84 4.63 15.09
CA PRO A 230 -26.60 3.66 15.90
C PRO A 230 -27.23 2.55 15.03
N PRO A 231 -27.42 1.33 15.57
CA PRO A 231 -28.35 0.35 15.00
C PRO A 231 -29.75 0.97 14.82
N LYS A 232 -30.46 0.58 13.75
CA LYS A 232 -31.81 1.12 13.52
C LYS A 232 -32.82 0.56 14.53
N ASP A 233 -32.67 -0.68 14.98
CA ASP A 233 -33.36 -1.23 16.15
C ASP A 233 -32.54 -1.05 17.43
N LYS A 234 -33.05 -0.24 18.38
CA LYS A 234 -32.42 0.02 19.69
C LYS A 234 -32.21 -1.24 20.51
N ASN A 235 -33.02 -2.29 20.33
CA ASN A 235 -32.82 -3.56 21.05
C ASN A 235 -31.53 -4.27 20.64
N LYS A 236 -30.95 -3.89 19.49
CA LYS A 236 -29.66 -4.42 19.01
C LYS A 236 -28.47 -3.58 19.44
N ASP A 237 -28.67 -2.49 20.16
CA ASP A 237 -27.58 -1.64 20.68
C ASP A 237 -26.54 -2.49 21.44
N LYS A 238 -27.01 -3.27 22.42
CA LYS A 238 -26.14 -4.15 23.23
C LYS A 238 -25.37 -5.15 22.37
N PHE A 239 -26.05 -5.83 21.46
CA PHE A 239 -25.43 -6.80 20.55
C PHE A 239 -24.36 -6.14 19.66
N ALA A 240 -24.64 -4.97 19.09
CA ALA A 240 -23.70 -4.26 18.24
C ALA A 240 -22.44 -3.82 19.01
N VAL A 241 -22.61 -3.32 20.24
CA VAL A 241 -21.48 -2.96 21.10
C VAL A 241 -20.68 -4.21 21.50
N GLU A 242 -21.32 -5.31 21.86
CA GLU A 242 -20.64 -6.57 22.20
C GLU A 242 -19.79 -7.09 21.03
N GLU A 243 -20.34 -7.13 19.81
CA GLU A 243 -19.61 -7.56 18.61
C GLU A 243 -18.43 -6.62 18.29
N PHE A 244 -18.63 -5.31 18.43
CA PHE A 244 -17.56 -4.33 18.28
C PHE A 244 -16.44 -4.49 19.33
N MET A 245 -16.80 -4.79 20.58
CA MET A 245 -15.82 -4.97 21.66
C MET A 245 -15.04 -6.29 21.57
N LYS A 246 -15.68 -7.36 21.05
CA LYS A 246 -15.03 -8.65 20.77
C LYS A 246 -13.98 -8.56 19.67
N ALA A 247 -14.08 -7.57 18.78
CA ALA A 247 -13.13 -7.41 17.70
C ALA A 247 -11.71 -7.10 18.22
N ASN A 248 -10.73 -7.80 17.64
CA ASN A 248 -9.31 -7.57 17.95
C ASN A 248 -8.82 -6.23 17.39
N GLY A 249 -7.82 -5.65 18.04
CA GLY A 249 -7.19 -4.39 17.62
C GLY A 249 -7.90 -3.14 18.14
N LYS A 250 -7.53 -1.99 17.56
CA LYS A 250 -7.98 -0.67 18.03
C LYS A 250 -9.47 -0.49 17.82
N LYS A 251 -10.12 0.19 18.76
CA LYS A 251 -11.56 0.46 18.79
C LYS A 251 -11.79 1.96 18.69
N ILE A 252 -12.47 2.37 17.64
CA ILE A 252 -12.74 3.77 17.33
C ILE A 252 -14.24 3.96 17.20
N VAL A 253 -14.78 4.93 17.92
CA VAL A 253 -16.21 5.29 17.85
C VAL A 253 -16.34 6.64 17.15
N CYS A 254 -17.09 6.67 16.04
CA CYS A 254 -17.34 7.88 15.26
C CYS A 254 -18.84 8.18 15.29
N GLY A 255 -19.26 9.16 16.09
CA GLY A 255 -20.68 9.47 16.25
C GLY A 255 -21.00 9.86 17.69
N GLY A 256 -21.52 11.08 17.93
CA GLY A 256 -21.96 11.48 19.27
C GLY A 256 -23.06 10.56 19.84
N THR A 257 -24.06 10.19 19.03
CA THR A 257 -25.11 9.24 19.45
C THR A 257 -24.55 7.83 19.66
N THR A 258 -23.65 7.37 18.77
CA THR A 258 -22.99 6.07 18.91
C THR A 258 -22.14 6.02 20.19
N ALA A 259 -21.41 7.09 20.50
CA ALA A 259 -20.61 7.21 21.71
C ALA A 259 -21.46 7.09 22.98
N LYS A 260 -22.63 7.72 23.04
CA LYS A 260 -23.56 7.58 24.18
C LYS A 260 -24.11 6.16 24.33
N ILE A 261 -24.34 5.44 23.23
CA ILE A 261 -24.78 4.04 23.28
C ILE A 261 -23.64 3.17 23.83
N VAL A 262 -22.42 3.34 23.31
CA VAL A 262 -21.24 2.61 23.80
C VAL A 262 -21.00 2.93 25.28
N GLU A 263 -21.10 4.19 25.69
CA GLU A 263 -21.00 4.62 27.09
C GLU A 263 -22.00 3.88 27.99
N ARG A 264 -23.28 3.85 27.59
CA ARG A 264 -24.35 3.16 28.31
C ARG A 264 -24.09 1.66 28.44
N GLU A 265 -23.74 1.00 27.35
CA GLU A 265 -23.58 -0.46 27.33
C GLU A 265 -22.30 -0.92 28.04
N LEU A 266 -21.25 -0.09 28.08
CA LEU A 266 -20.00 -0.40 28.79
C LEU A 266 -20.01 0.06 30.26
N ASN A 267 -21.07 0.74 30.72
CA ASN A 267 -21.08 1.46 32.00
C ASN A 267 -19.83 2.37 32.16
N GLY A 268 -19.40 2.98 31.06
CA GLY A 268 -18.22 3.85 31.00
C GLY A 268 -18.57 5.31 31.25
N LYS A 269 -17.55 6.17 31.26
CA LYS A 269 -17.68 7.62 31.30
C LYS A 269 -17.01 8.23 30.08
N LEU A 270 -17.76 8.99 29.29
CA LEU A 270 -17.25 9.76 28.16
C LEU A 270 -16.74 11.12 28.63
N GLU A 271 -15.43 11.36 28.45
CA GLU A 271 -14.80 12.64 28.76
C GLU A 271 -14.38 13.35 27.48
N ILE A 272 -14.80 14.61 27.31
CA ILE A 272 -14.49 15.40 26.12
C ILE A 272 -13.20 16.19 26.35
N ASP A 273 -12.23 16.03 25.47
CA ASP A 273 -10.96 16.74 25.52
C ASP A 273 -11.02 18.03 24.69
N LEU A 274 -11.46 19.11 25.33
CA LEU A 274 -11.62 20.43 24.70
C LEU A 274 -10.30 21.00 24.13
N SER A 275 -9.13 20.52 24.58
CA SER A 275 -7.83 20.97 24.05
C SER A 275 -7.61 20.59 22.58
N THR A 276 -8.39 19.63 22.08
CA THR A 276 -8.31 19.11 20.71
C THR A 276 -9.28 19.77 19.73
N LEU A 277 -10.08 20.72 20.21
CA LEU A 277 -11.02 21.49 19.39
C LEU A 277 -10.27 22.37 18.39
N THR A 278 -10.73 22.37 17.15
CA THR A 278 -10.27 23.30 16.10
C THR A 278 -11.47 23.99 15.45
N GLU A 279 -11.23 25.00 14.61
CA GLU A 279 -12.29 25.70 13.87
C GLU A 279 -13.16 24.75 13.02
N ASP A 280 -12.55 23.73 12.43
CA ASP A 280 -13.19 22.81 11.49
C ASP A 280 -13.59 21.45 12.10
N ILE A 281 -12.97 21.06 13.23
CA ILE A 281 -13.05 19.68 13.76
C ILE A 281 -13.41 19.70 15.25
N PRO A 282 -14.51 19.01 15.64
CA PRO A 282 -14.91 18.85 17.03
C PRO A 282 -13.86 18.15 17.91
N PRO A 283 -13.92 18.32 19.25
CA PRO A 283 -12.98 17.71 20.16
C PRO A 283 -13.13 16.18 20.19
N ILE A 284 -12.03 15.53 20.56
CA ILE A 284 -11.96 14.09 20.79
C ILE A 284 -12.64 13.76 22.13
N GLY A 285 -13.31 12.61 22.18
CA GLY A 285 -13.75 11.99 23.42
C GLY A 285 -12.80 10.88 23.87
N LYS A 286 -12.74 10.66 25.18
CA LYS A 286 -12.01 9.57 25.84
C LYS A 286 -13.00 8.70 26.59
N MET A 287 -12.86 7.39 26.45
CA MET A 287 -13.69 6.40 27.12
C MET A 287 -12.84 5.15 27.35
N GLU A 288 -12.93 4.55 28.53
CA GLU A 288 -12.21 3.32 28.83
C GLU A 288 -12.61 2.20 27.86
N GLY A 289 -11.62 1.45 27.36
CA GLY A 289 -11.83 0.41 26.36
C GLY A 289 -11.97 0.90 24.92
N ILE A 290 -11.99 2.22 24.68
CA ILE A 290 -12.06 2.83 23.34
C ILE A 290 -10.83 3.71 23.08
N ASP A 291 -10.10 3.42 22.01
CA ASP A 291 -8.86 4.13 21.66
C ASP A 291 -9.09 5.57 21.17
N LEU A 292 -10.23 5.83 20.53
CA LEU A 292 -10.58 7.15 20.00
C LEU A 292 -12.10 7.31 19.86
N VAL A 293 -12.65 8.40 20.43
CA VAL A 293 -14.05 8.81 20.20
C VAL A 293 -14.08 10.13 19.42
N THR A 294 -14.88 10.20 18.35
CA THR A 294 -15.00 11.38 17.49
C THR A 294 -16.46 11.72 17.19
N GLU A 295 -16.72 12.92 16.64
CA GLU A 295 -18.08 13.41 16.37
C GLU A 295 -18.84 12.55 15.36
N GLY A 296 -18.17 12.04 14.32
CA GLY A 296 -18.81 11.23 13.28
C GLY A 296 -18.57 11.76 11.88
N VAL A 297 -19.60 12.34 11.27
CA VAL A 297 -19.66 12.67 9.83
C VAL A 297 -18.59 13.69 9.44
N LEU A 298 -18.42 14.75 10.24
CA LEU A 298 -17.43 15.79 9.93
C LEU A 298 -16.00 15.23 9.99
N THR A 299 -15.71 14.42 11.00
CA THR A 299 -14.40 13.78 11.14
C THR A 299 -14.12 12.84 9.96
N LEU A 300 -15.08 11.99 9.59
CA LEU A 300 -14.92 11.04 8.47
C LEU A 300 -14.74 11.75 7.13
N SER A 301 -15.50 12.82 6.88
CA SER A 301 -15.35 13.66 5.68
C SER A 301 -13.92 14.20 5.57
N LYS A 302 -13.36 14.74 6.66
CA LYS A 302 -11.99 15.24 6.67
C LYS A 302 -10.93 14.15 6.52
N VAL A 303 -11.16 12.97 7.12
CA VAL A 303 -10.28 11.79 6.93
C VAL A 303 -10.22 11.40 5.46
N ILE A 304 -11.37 11.35 4.78
CA ILE A 304 -11.46 11.05 3.34
C ILE A 304 -10.67 12.07 2.51
N ASP A 305 -10.80 13.37 2.81
CA ASP A 305 -10.01 14.40 2.15
C ASP A 305 -8.51 14.22 2.37
N ASN A 306 -8.09 13.90 3.59
CA ASN A 306 -6.69 13.65 3.91
C ASN A 306 -6.17 12.39 3.19
N LEU A 307 -6.97 11.33 3.10
CA LEU A 307 -6.63 10.10 2.37
C LEU A 307 -6.53 10.35 0.86
N LYS A 308 -7.45 11.13 0.28
CA LYS A 308 -7.39 11.55 -1.13
C LYS A 308 -6.08 12.29 -1.42
N LYS A 309 -5.73 13.26 -0.56
CA LYS A 309 -4.46 13.98 -0.64
C LYS A 309 -3.28 13.03 -0.49
N TYR A 310 -3.30 12.12 0.48
CA TYR A 310 -2.21 11.15 0.67
C TYR A 310 -2.04 10.20 -0.53
N ILE A 311 -3.13 9.77 -1.16
CA ILE A 311 -3.08 8.89 -2.34
C ILE A 311 -2.52 9.64 -3.55
N LYS A 312 -2.99 10.88 -3.78
CA LYS A 312 -2.48 11.76 -4.84
C LYS A 312 -1.06 12.26 -4.57
N TYR A 313 -0.68 12.31 -3.29
CA TYR A 313 0.65 12.67 -2.87
C TYR A 313 1.63 11.67 -3.46
N SER A 314 2.37 12.18 -4.41
CA SER A 314 3.59 11.62 -4.96
C SER A 314 4.68 12.63 -4.64
N SER A 315 5.86 12.15 -4.28
CA SER A 315 7.05 12.98 -4.06
C SER A 315 7.36 13.91 -5.26
N TYR A 316 6.77 13.67 -6.43
CA TYR A 316 6.92 14.47 -7.65
C TYR A 316 6.09 15.74 -7.68
N ASN A 317 5.01 15.82 -6.92
CA ASN A 317 4.07 16.94 -6.98
C ASN A 317 3.90 17.57 -5.59
N LYS A 318 4.93 18.32 -5.15
CA LYS A 318 4.96 19.09 -3.88
C LYS A 318 3.86 20.15 -3.72
N LYS A 319 2.93 20.27 -4.68
CA LYS A 319 1.77 21.18 -4.57
C LYS A 319 0.85 20.80 -3.41
N GLU A 320 0.75 19.52 -3.07
CA GLU A 320 -0.06 19.07 -1.94
C GLU A 320 0.80 18.92 -0.69
N LYS A 321 0.64 19.83 0.28
CA LYS A 321 1.22 19.65 1.62
C LYS A 321 0.34 18.71 2.44
N LEU A 322 0.96 17.72 3.07
CA LEU A 322 0.31 16.86 4.06
C LEU A 322 0.31 17.55 5.44
N ASP A 323 -0.21 18.78 5.52
CA ASP A 323 -0.18 19.59 6.75
C ASP A 323 -0.89 18.89 7.93
N TRP A 324 -1.86 18.03 7.64
CA TRP A 324 -2.57 17.20 8.61
C TRP A 324 -1.65 16.21 9.34
N TYR A 325 -0.50 15.84 8.77
CA TYR A 325 0.39 14.84 9.37
C TYR A 325 0.90 15.26 10.77
N PHE A 326 1.17 16.56 10.94
CA PHE A 326 1.68 17.13 12.19
C PHE A 326 0.58 17.57 13.15
N LYS A 327 -0.70 17.53 12.73
CA LYS A 327 -1.82 17.93 13.59
C LYS A 327 -2.24 16.81 14.54
N THR A 328 -2.88 17.21 15.63
CA THR A 328 -3.38 16.35 16.70
C THR A 328 -4.91 16.37 16.81
N ASP A 329 -5.60 16.92 15.81
CA ASP A 329 -7.06 16.86 15.72
C ASP A 329 -7.55 15.42 15.42
N ALA A 330 -8.84 15.18 15.68
CA ALA A 330 -9.47 13.87 15.55
C ALA A 330 -9.28 13.24 14.16
N ALA A 331 -9.44 14.03 13.10
CA ALA A 331 -9.34 13.53 11.73
C ALA A 331 -7.89 13.19 11.37
N SER A 332 -6.93 14.02 11.78
CA SER A 332 -5.50 13.82 11.57
C SER A 332 -4.99 12.57 12.29
N ILE A 333 -5.42 12.36 13.55
CA ILE A 333 -5.09 11.16 14.31
C ILE A 333 -5.68 9.91 13.65
N LEU A 334 -6.97 9.93 13.28
CA LEU A 334 -7.61 8.80 12.61
C LEU A 334 -6.95 8.51 11.26
N THR A 335 -6.63 9.52 10.47
CA THR A 335 -5.92 9.38 9.19
C THR A 335 -4.57 8.69 9.37
N LYS A 336 -3.77 9.11 10.36
CA LYS A 336 -2.47 8.49 10.67
C LYS A 336 -2.61 7.02 11.05
N ASN A 337 -3.57 6.70 11.92
CA ASN A 337 -3.87 5.32 12.30
C ASN A 337 -4.22 4.45 11.07
N LEU A 338 -5.07 4.96 10.16
CA LEU A 338 -5.51 4.24 8.96
C LEU A 338 -4.37 4.01 7.94
N ILE A 339 -3.44 4.96 7.81
CA ILE A 339 -2.33 4.83 6.86
C ILE A 339 -1.21 3.94 7.43
N ASN A 340 -0.73 4.31 8.62
CA ASN A 340 0.54 3.80 9.16
C ASN A 340 0.37 2.46 9.88
N GLU A 341 -0.74 2.29 10.60
CA GLU A 341 -0.94 1.13 11.48
C GLU A 341 -1.93 0.13 10.90
N CYS A 342 -3.02 0.58 10.29
CA CYS A 342 -4.07 -0.30 9.82
C CYS A 342 -3.58 -1.24 8.71
N THR A 343 -3.89 -2.52 8.85
CA THR A 343 -3.80 -3.52 7.78
C THR A 343 -5.20 -4.04 7.42
N HIS A 344 -6.05 -4.19 8.44
CA HIS A 344 -7.42 -4.64 8.36
C HIS A 344 -8.33 -3.59 9.00
N LEU A 345 -9.25 -3.04 8.20
CA LEU A 345 -10.27 -2.10 8.64
C LEU A 345 -11.61 -2.81 8.75
N ASN A 346 -12.18 -2.86 9.94
CA ASN A 346 -13.52 -3.36 10.18
C ASN A 346 -14.46 -2.18 10.42
N LEU A 347 -15.50 -2.06 9.61
CA LEU A 347 -16.51 -1.01 9.72
C LEU A 347 -17.79 -1.61 10.31
N PHE A 348 -18.15 -1.14 11.50
CA PHE A 348 -19.40 -1.45 12.18
C PHE A 348 -20.34 -0.28 11.91
N VAL A 349 -21.38 -0.49 11.09
CA VAL A 349 -22.19 0.60 10.55
C VAL A 349 -23.65 0.44 10.93
N GLY A 350 -24.14 1.32 11.80
CA GLY A 350 -25.55 1.37 12.16
C GLY A 350 -26.40 2.14 11.14
N LYS A 351 -27.59 1.62 10.82
CA LYS A 351 -28.51 2.22 9.82
C LYS A 351 -29.59 3.14 10.41
N ALA A 352 -29.50 3.53 11.68
CA ALA A 352 -30.45 4.49 12.25
C ALA A 352 -30.42 5.82 11.50
N VAL A 353 -31.62 6.38 11.29
CA VAL A 353 -31.82 7.76 10.83
C VAL A 353 -31.75 8.67 12.06
N ASN A 354 -31.00 9.76 11.98
CA ASN A 354 -30.83 10.68 13.11
C ASN A 354 -32.11 11.51 13.36
N PRO A 355 -32.76 11.43 14.53
CA PRO A 355 -33.98 12.19 14.83
C PRO A 355 -33.76 13.70 15.03
N ALA A 356 -32.54 14.14 15.37
CA ALA A 356 -32.24 15.54 15.67
C ALA A 356 -32.24 16.48 14.43
N HIS A 357 -32.38 15.92 13.23
CA HIS A 357 -32.37 16.66 11.96
C HIS A 357 -33.57 16.31 11.07
N GLN A 358 -34.76 16.13 11.65
CA GLN A 358 -36.04 15.94 10.93
C GLN A 358 -36.52 17.25 10.27
N ASN A 359 -35.71 17.83 9.38
CA ASN A 359 -36.18 18.82 8.42
C ASN A 359 -36.63 18.08 7.15
N PRO A 360 -37.74 18.43 6.48
CA PRO A 360 -38.24 17.71 5.30
C PRO A 360 -37.26 17.66 4.11
N ASN A 361 -36.20 18.47 4.12
CA ASN A 361 -35.10 18.46 3.13
C ASN A 361 -33.92 17.55 3.50
N LEU A 362 -34.00 16.77 4.59
CA LEU A 362 -32.85 16.14 5.28
C LEU A 362 -32.85 14.60 5.27
N SER A 363 -33.59 13.97 4.35
CA SER A 363 -33.33 12.56 3.90
C SER A 363 -31.91 12.35 3.33
N VAL A 364 -31.13 13.43 3.28
CA VAL A 364 -29.74 13.58 2.83
C VAL A 364 -28.71 13.03 3.83
N ASP A 365 -29.00 12.93 5.14
CA ASP A 365 -27.93 12.62 6.13
C ASP A 365 -27.54 11.13 6.22
N LEU A 366 -28.51 10.21 6.16
CA LEU A 366 -28.18 8.78 6.11
C LEU A 366 -27.46 8.45 4.80
N SER A 367 -27.88 9.07 3.70
CA SER A 367 -27.21 8.92 2.41
C SER A 367 -25.81 9.53 2.43
N VAL A 368 -25.60 10.70 3.06
CA VAL A 368 -24.26 11.28 3.26
C VAL A 368 -23.35 10.34 4.07
N LYS A 369 -23.82 9.79 5.20
CA LYS A 369 -23.02 8.85 6.01
C LYS A 369 -22.64 7.59 5.22
N LEU A 370 -23.61 6.97 4.54
CA LEU A 370 -23.35 5.77 3.73
C LEU A 370 -22.40 6.07 2.57
N ASN A 371 -22.57 7.21 1.88
CA ASN A 371 -21.66 7.66 0.83
C ASN A 371 -20.23 7.85 1.34
N LEU A 372 -20.05 8.45 2.53
CA LEU A 372 -18.72 8.59 3.14
C LEU A 372 -18.10 7.22 3.46
N ILE A 373 -18.90 6.27 3.92
CA ILE A 373 -18.43 4.92 4.20
C ILE A 373 -18.00 4.20 2.92
N ASP A 374 -18.80 4.28 1.87
CA ASP A 374 -18.46 3.71 0.56
C ASP A 374 -17.19 4.33 -0.01
N GLU A 375 -17.05 5.66 0.11
CA GLU A 375 -15.84 6.37 -0.31
C GLU A 375 -14.61 5.97 0.52
N LEU A 376 -14.76 5.83 1.84
CA LEU A 376 -13.68 5.35 2.71
C LEU A 376 -13.25 3.93 2.32
N ILE A 377 -14.20 3.04 2.03
CA ILE A 377 -13.91 1.66 1.57
C ILE A 377 -13.08 1.70 0.29
N VAL A 378 -13.48 2.52 -0.70
CA VAL A 378 -12.76 2.66 -1.96
C VAL A 378 -11.33 3.15 -1.74
N LEU A 379 -11.14 4.19 -0.92
CA LEU A 379 -9.82 4.75 -0.63
C LEU A 379 -8.93 3.76 0.13
N MET A 380 -9.46 3.05 1.12
CA MET A 380 -8.72 2.07 1.90
C MET A 380 -8.33 0.85 1.05
N LYS A 381 -9.21 0.39 0.15
CA LYS A 381 -8.86 -0.63 -0.86
C LYS A 381 -7.80 -0.15 -1.83
N LYS A 382 -7.84 1.13 -2.23
CA LYS A 382 -6.78 1.74 -3.07
C LYS A 382 -5.43 1.81 -2.34
N LEU A 383 -5.45 1.91 -1.02
CA LEU A 383 -4.27 1.75 -0.14
C LEU A 383 -3.95 0.28 0.18
N ARG A 384 -4.59 -0.67 -0.52
CA ARG A 384 -4.43 -2.13 -0.40
C ARG A 384 -4.79 -2.72 0.97
N LYS A 385 -5.49 -1.96 1.81
CA LYS A 385 -5.97 -2.44 3.11
C LYS A 385 -7.13 -3.41 2.92
N ILE A 386 -7.24 -4.39 3.81
CA ILE A 386 -8.37 -5.32 3.83
C ILE A 386 -9.52 -4.63 4.55
N VAL A 387 -10.69 -4.53 3.91
CA VAL A 387 -11.84 -3.83 4.48
C VAL A 387 -13.03 -4.78 4.60
N THR A 388 -13.56 -4.93 5.81
CA THR A 388 -14.77 -5.69 6.12
C THR A 388 -15.83 -4.74 6.66
N ILE A 389 -17.08 -4.93 6.26
CA ILE A 389 -18.22 -4.12 6.72
C ILE A 389 -19.31 -5.01 7.33
N THR A 390 -19.83 -4.57 8.47
CA THR A 390 -20.92 -5.20 9.20
C THR A 390 -22.00 -4.16 9.43
N TYR A 391 -23.21 -4.42 8.93
CA TYR A 391 -24.35 -3.53 9.11
C TYR A 391 -25.21 -3.94 10.31
N PHE A 392 -25.65 -2.96 11.09
CA PHE A 392 -26.62 -3.14 12.17
C PHE A 392 -27.94 -2.44 11.81
N ASP A 393 -28.95 -3.26 11.54
CA ASP A 393 -30.33 -2.85 11.23
C ASP A 393 -31.18 -2.66 12.47
#